data_AF-A0A969RUW1-F1
#
_entry.id   AF-A0A969RUW1-F1
#
_cell.length_a   1.000
_cell.length_b   1.000
_cell.length_c   1.000
_cell.angle_alpha   90.00
_cell.angle_beta   90.00
_cell.angle_gamma   90.00
#
_symmetry.space_group_name_H-M   'P 1'
#
loop_
_entity.id
_entity.type
_entity.pdbx_description
1 polymer ?
#
loop_
_entity_poly.entity_id
_entity_poly.type
_entity_poly.pdbx_seq_one_letter_code
_entity_poly.pdbx_strand_id
1 'polypeptide(L)'
;MSDARSTATGVVGITLPDTITLEAEKSYQWVFMVNCEMDNPIFTRGNIQKVNLDTALTQQIARSEPLQQARLYAENGIWFDALTTLAVLRMDQPEDQTIAAAWRSLLRSVDLADIIGKPFMRP
;
A
#
# COMPACT_ATOMS: atom_id res chain seq x y z
N MET A 1 5.31 -37.71 1.22
CA MET A 1 4.66 -37.02 0.09
C MET A 1 3.28 -36.59 0.54
N SER A 2 3.11 -35.29 0.79
CA SER A 2 1.81 -34.63 0.90
C SER A 2 2.06 -33.16 0.60
N ASP A 3 1.94 -32.77 -0.66
CA ASP A 3 1.92 -31.36 -1.06
C ASP A 3 0.60 -30.77 -0.57
N ALA A 4 0.60 -30.24 0.66
CA ALA A 4 -0.43 -29.33 1.10
C ALA A 4 -0.27 -28.05 0.25
N ARG A 5 -1.18 -27.83 -0.71
CA ARG A 5 -1.33 -26.51 -1.34
C ARG A 5 -1.44 -25.47 -0.23
N SER A 6 -0.45 -24.59 -0.12
CA SER A 6 -0.44 -23.50 0.84
C SER A 6 -1.62 -22.57 0.54
N THR A 7 -2.61 -22.51 1.45
CA THR A 7 -3.74 -21.56 1.41
C THR A 7 -3.38 -20.24 2.11
N ALA A 8 -2.11 -19.84 2.06
CA ALA A 8 -1.64 -18.63 2.72
C ALA A 8 -2.30 -17.39 2.10
N THR A 9 -2.97 -16.61 2.94
CA THR A 9 -3.50 -15.28 2.60
C THR A 9 -2.49 -14.24 3.06
N GLY A 10 -2.25 -13.21 2.26
CA GLY A 10 -1.20 -12.24 2.52
C GLY A 10 -1.40 -10.92 1.79
N VAL A 11 -0.46 -10.01 2.00
CA VAL A 11 -0.38 -8.72 1.32
C VAL A 11 0.63 -8.82 0.18
N VAL A 12 0.25 -8.36 -1.02
CA VAL A 12 1.13 -8.28 -2.19
C VAL A 12 1.31 -6.82 -2.58
N GLY A 13 2.56 -6.42 -2.82
CA GLY A 13 2.89 -5.13 -3.41
C GLY A 13 2.99 -5.24 -4.93
N ILE A 14 2.39 -4.30 -5.65
CA ILE A 14 2.48 -4.21 -7.11
C ILE A 14 3.09 -2.85 -7.45
N THR A 15 4.26 -2.86 -8.09
CA THR A 15 4.92 -1.65 -8.55
C THR A 15 4.51 -1.35 -9.99
N LEU A 16 4.08 -0.12 -10.26
CA LEU A 16 3.82 0.32 -11.62
C LEU A 16 5.15 0.61 -12.34
N PRO A 17 5.27 0.31 -13.65
CA PRO A 17 6.44 0.68 -14.43
C PRO A 17 6.68 2.20 -14.43
N ASP A 18 7.94 2.61 -14.40
CA ASP A 18 8.34 4.03 -14.44
C ASP A 18 7.95 4.75 -15.74
N THR A 19 7.54 3.99 -16.76
CA THR A 19 7.01 4.53 -18.02
C THR A 19 5.58 5.08 -17.90
N ILE A 20 4.89 4.83 -16.79
CA ILE A 20 3.54 5.31 -16.53
C ILE A 20 3.61 6.58 -15.68
N THR A 21 3.06 7.69 -16.20
CA THR A 21 2.91 8.94 -15.45
C THR A 21 1.44 9.31 -15.34
N LEU A 22 0.97 9.54 -14.11
CA LEU A 22 -0.36 10.08 -13.85
C LEU A 22 -0.31 11.61 -13.88
N GLU A 23 -1.26 12.22 -14.56
CA GLU A 23 -1.46 13.67 -14.52
C GLU A 23 -2.08 14.06 -13.18
N ALA A 24 -1.66 15.20 -12.65
CA ALA A 24 -2.21 15.70 -11.40
C ALA A 24 -3.69 16.07 -11.55
N GLU A 25 -4.46 15.85 -10.48
CA GLU A 25 -5.89 16.13 -10.39
C GLU A 25 -6.80 15.35 -11.35
N LYS A 26 -6.25 14.36 -12.07
CA LYS A 26 -7.05 13.39 -12.82
C LYS A 26 -7.30 12.14 -12.00
N SER A 27 -8.56 11.72 -11.97
CA SER A 27 -8.96 10.44 -11.39
C SER A 27 -8.75 9.33 -12.42
N TYR A 28 -8.01 8.30 -12.03
CA TYR A 28 -7.77 7.09 -12.80
C TYR A 28 -8.41 5.90 -12.09
N GLN A 29 -8.72 4.85 -12.86
CA GLN A 29 -9.16 3.57 -12.32
C GLN A 29 -8.09 2.51 -12.53
N TRP A 30 -7.81 1.77 -11.47
CA TRP A 30 -6.99 0.57 -11.54
C TRP A 30 -7.89 -0.67 -11.41
N VAL A 31 -7.49 -1.75 -12.08
CA VAL A 31 -8.14 -3.06 -12.00
C VAL A 31 -7.06 -4.10 -11.74
N PHE A 32 -7.27 -4.93 -10.72
CA PHE A 32 -6.45 -6.10 -10.45
C PHE A 32 -7.27 -7.35 -10.73
N MET A 33 -6.75 -8.23 -11.58
CA MET A 33 -7.45 -9.44 -12.04
C MET A 33 -6.58 -10.66 -11.81
N VAL A 34 -7.17 -11.71 -11.24
CA VAL A 34 -6.54 -13.02 -11.09
C VAL A 34 -7.24 -13.98 -12.04
N ASN A 35 -6.48 -14.53 -13.00
CA ASN A 35 -6.95 -15.56 -13.91
C ASN A 35 -6.51 -16.94 -13.41
N CYS A 36 -7.46 -17.77 -12.96
CA CYS A 36 -7.18 -19.11 -12.43
C CYS A 36 -7.60 -20.23 -13.40
N GLU A 37 -7.48 -20.03 -14.72
CA GLU A 37 -8.05 -20.95 -15.72
C GLU A 37 -9.56 -21.18 -15.54
N MET A 38 -10.25 -20.17 -14.99
CA MET A 38 -11.71 -20.17 -14.80
C MET A 38 -12.37 -19.35 -15.90
N ASP A 39 -13.58 -19.74 -16.31
CA ASP A 39 -14.37 -19.02 -17.32
C ASP A 39 -14.67 -17.55 -16.93
N ASN A 40 -14.61 -17.21 -15.63
CA ASN A 40 -14.78 -15.86 -15.12
C ASN A 40 -13.62 -15.48 -14.18
N PRO A 41 -12.79 -14.47 -14.54
CA PRO A 41 -11.70 -14.04 -13.70
C PRO A 41 -12.22 -13.29 -12.47
N ILE A 42 -11.57 -13.51 -11.31
CA ILE A 42 -11.85 -12.74 -10.10
C ILE A 42 -11.09 -11.42 -10.22
N PHE A 43 -11.77 -10.30 -10.02
CA PHE A 43 -11.14 -8.99 -10.09
C PHE A 43 -11.63 -8.05 -8.99
N THR A 44 -10.80 -7.06 -8.69
CA THR A 44 -11.12 -5.90 -7.87
C THR A 44 -10.66 -4.63 -8.57
N ARG A 45 -11.23 -3.50 -8.21
CA ARG A 45 -10.95 -2.20 -8.83
C ARG A 45 -11.01 -1.09 -7.80
N GLY A 46 -10.33 0.01 -8.09
CA GLY A 46 -10.37 1.21 -7.27
C GLY A 46 -10.02 2.45 -8.07
N ASN A 47 -10.15 3.60 -7.42
CA ASN A 47 -9.74 4.88 -7.97
C ASN A 47 -8.36 5.26 -7.41
N ILE A 48 -7.60 6.01 -8.20
CA ILE A 48 -6.35 6.63 -7.79
C ILE A 48 -6.25 8.01 -8.44
N GLN A 49 -5.70 8.98 -7.72
CA GLN A 49 -5.46 10.32 -8.20
C GLN A 49 -4.11 10.78 -7.70
N LYS A 50 -3.30 11.33 -8.60
CA LYS A 50 -2.11 12.09 -8.21
C LYS A 50 -2.57 13.47 -7.79
N VAL A 51 -2.39 13.82 -6.52
CA VAL A 51 -2.78 15.13 -5.99
C VAL A 51 -1.59 16.08 -6.01
N ASN A 52 -1.85 17.37 -6.25
CA ASN A 52 -0.87 18.43 -6.09
C ASN A 52 -0.74 18.77 -4.61
N LEU A 53 0.47 18.59 -4.09
CA LEU A 53 0.78 18.96 -2.71
C LEU A 53 1.19 20.43 -2.65
N ASP A 54 0.84 21.07 -1.54
CA ASP A 54 1.41 22.36 -1.19
C ASP A 54 2.96 22.27 -1.16
N THR A 55 3.63 23.36 -1.53
CA THR A 55 5.09 23.39 -1.63
C THR A 55 5.77 23.17 -0.27
N ALA A 56 5.24 23.74 0.81
CA ALA A 56 5.76 23.55 2.15
C ALA A 56 5.57 22.09 2.60
N LEU A 57 4.42 21.49 2.34
CA LEU A 57 4.19 20.06 2.64
C LEU A 57 5.17 19.17 1.86
N THR A 58 5.35 19.43 0.57
CA THR A 58 6.29 18.69 -0.28
C THR A 58 7.72 18.76 0.28
N GLN A 59 8.17 19.95 0.68
CA GLN A 59 9.49 20.15 1.28
C GLN A 59 9.63 19.47 2.64
N GLN A 60 8.58 19.48 3.45
CA GLN A 60 8.57 18.82 4.75
C GLN A 60 8.69 17.31 4.60
N ILE A 61 7.92 16.72 3.67
CA ILE A 61 7.99 15.29 3.35
C ILE A 61 9.40 14.93 2.87
N ALA A 62 9.96 15.68 1.92
CA ALA A 62 11.28 15.40 1.35
C ALA A 62 12.43 15.42 2.37
N ARG A 63 12.27 16.13 3.50
CA ARG A 63 13.26 16.23 4.58
C ARG A 63 12.98 15.30 5.77
N SER A 64 11.85 14.61 5.74
CA SER A 64 11.41 13.74 6.84
C SER A 64 11.97 12.33 6.68
N GLU A 65 12.27 11.69 7.81
CA GLU A 65 12.54 10.25 7.84
C GLU A 65 11.32 9.45 7.36
N PRO A 66 11.50 8.25 6.77
CA PRO A 66 10.41 7.51 6.12
C PRO A 66 9.15 7.29 6.98
N LEU A 67 9.30 6.99 8.27
CA LEU A 67 8.15 6.82 9.16
C LEU A 67 7.38 8.14 9.36
N GLN A 68 8.10 9.25 9.41
CA GLN A 68 7.50 10.59 9.48
C GLN A 68 6.88 10.99 8.12
N GLN A 69 7.45 10.60 6.99
CA GLN A 69 6.83 10.76 5.67
C GLN A 69 5.46 10.06 5.62
N ALA A 70 5.40 8.80 6.02
CA ALA A 70 4.14 8.04 6.08
C ALA A 70 3.08 8.74 6.94
N ARG A 71 3.50 9.30 8.09
CA ARG A 71 2.61 10.07 8.97
C ARG A 71 2.08 11.33 8.29
N LEU A 72 2.96 12.11 7.64
CA LEU A 72 2.56 13.32 6.90
C LEU A 72 1.60 12.99 5.75
N TYR A 73 1.87 11.91 5.01
CA TYR A 73 0.96 11.43 3.97
C TYR A 73 -0.42 11.10 4.55
N ALA A 74 -0.48 10.33 5.64
CA ALA A 74 -1.73 9.94 6.28
C ALA A 74 -2.51 11.15 6.81
N GLU A 75 -1.84 12.09 7.49
CA GLU A 75 -2.45 13.31 8.04
C GLU A 75 -3.02 14.23 6.95
N ASN A 76 -2.51 14.15 5.72
CA ASN A 76 -2.95 14.93 4.56
C ASN A 76 -3.84 14.14 3.60
N GLY A 77 -4.33 12.95 3.99
CA GLY A 77 -5.24 12.14 3.18
C GLY A 77 -4.59 11.44 1.97
N ILE A 78 -3.26 11.40 1.90
CA ILE A 78 -2.47 10.79 0.83
C ILE A 78 -2.26 9.30 1.17
N TRP A 79 -3.37 8.56 1.18
CA TRP A 79 -3.44 7.24 1.80
C TRP A 79 -2.57 6.17 1.11
N PHE A 80 -2.49 6.16 -0.23
CA PHE A 80 -1.72 5.16 -0.97
C PHE A 80 -0.22 5.26 -0.69
N ASP A 81 0.33 6.48 -0.65
CA ASP A 81 1.73 6.72 -0.30
C ASP A 81 2.01 6.36 1.16
N ALA A 82 1.12 6.75 2.10
CA ALA A 82 1.24 6.36 3.51
C ALA A 82 1.28 4.84 3.69
N LEU A 83 0.36 4.11 3.04
CA LEU A 83 0.27 2.67 3.08
C LEU A 83 1.54 2.03 2.50
N THR A 84 1.99 2.50 1.34
CA THR A 84 3.15 1.96 0.65
C THR A 84 4.43 2.17 1.45
N THR A 85 4.65 3.39 1.97
CA THR A 85 5.81 3.70 2.82
C THR A 85 5.84 2.83 4.07
N LEU A 86 4.71 2.65 4.77
CA LEU A 86 4.67 1.77 5.95
C LEU A 86 4.84 0.30 5.59
N ALA A 87 4.32 -0.17 4.45
CA ALA A 87 4.50 -1.54 4.00
C ALA A 87 5.98 -1.84 3.75
N VAL A 88 6.69 -0.96 3.03
CA VAL A 88 8.13 -1.07 2.79
C VAL A 88 8.90 -1.10 4.12
N LEU A 89 8.64 -0.13 5.00
CA LEU A 89 9.28 -0.08 6.32
C LEU A 89 9.07 -1.34 7.16
N ARG A 90 7.86 -1.90 7.13
CA ARG A 90 7.53 -3.12 7.87
C ARG A 90 8.21 -4.36 7.28
N MET A 91 8.42 -4.41 5.97
CA MET A 91 9.19 -5.48 5.32
C MET A 91 10.68 -5.39 5.66
N ASP A 92 11.23 -4.18 5.72
CA ASP A 92 12.66 -3.95 5.99
C ASP A 92 13.00 -4.09 7.48
N GLN A 93 12.09 -3.69 8.37
CA GLN A 93 12.27 -3.64 9.82
C GLN A 93 11.12 -4.36 10.55
N PRO A 94 10.98 -5.68 10.38
CA PRO A 94 9.81 -6.43 10.87
C PRO A 94 9.64 -6.45 12.39
N GLU A 95 10.74 -6.26 13.14
CA GLU A 95 10.74 -6.30 14.61
C GLU A 95 10.47 -4.92 15.26
N ASP A 96 10.43 -3.84 14.46
CA ASP A 96 10.20 -2.50 14.99
C ASP A 96 8.74 -2.31 15.41
N GLN A 97 8.53 -2.18 16.72
CA GLN A 97 7.21 -2.04 17.32
C GLN A 97 6.53 -0.71 16.99
N THR A 98 7.30 0.34 16.70
CA THR A 98 6.79 1.66 16.30
C THR A 98 6.19 1.57 14.90
N ILE A 99 6.91 0.96 13.96
CA ILE A 99 6.43 0.71 12.59
C ILE A 99 5.20 -0.21 12.62
N ALA A 100 5.24 -1.27 13.44
CA ALA A 100 4.11 -2.18 13.61
C ALA A 100 2.86 -1.48 14.17
N ALA A 101 3.02 -0.54 15.10
CA ALA A 101 1.93 0.27 15.65
C ALA A 101 1.37 1.24 14.61
N ALA A 102 2.22 1.93 13.85
CA ALA A 102 1.81 2.84 12.78
C ALA A 102 1.00 2.10 11.70
N TRP A 103 1.49 0.92 11.25
CA TRP A 103 0.77 0.04 10.31
C TRP A 103 -0.62 -0.33 10.82
N ARG A 104 -0.70 -0.79 12.09
CA ARG A 104 -1.97 -1.13 12.73
C ARG A 104 -2.94 0.05 12.77
N SER A 105 -2.44 1.24 13.10
CA SER A 105 -3.24 2.46 13.18
C SER A 105 -3.79 2.86 11.82
N LEU A 106 -2.93 2.88 10.78
CA LEU A 106 -3.34 3.24 9.43
C LEU A 106 -4.43 2.30 8.90
N LEU A 107 -4.25 0.99 9.04
CA LEU A 107 -5.22 0.01 8.54
C LEU A 107 -6.57 0.08 9.29
N ARG A 108 -6.55 0.31 10.61
CA ARG A 108 -7.79 0.49 11.38
C ARG A 108 -8.56 1.73 10.99
N SER A 109 -7.88 2.78 10.53
CA SER A 109 -8.54 4.03 10.12
C SER A 109 -9.47 3.86 8.91
N VAL A 110 -9.31 2.77 8.16
CA VAL A 110 -10.08 2.45 6.94
C VAL A 110 -10.70 1.04 7.00
N ASP A 111 -10.92 0.52 8.21
CA ASP A 111 -11.58 -0.78 8.45
C ASP A 111 -10.87 -2.00 7.81
N LEU A 112 -9.54 -1.95 7.69
CA LEU A 112 -8.71 -3.03 7.16
C LEU A 112 -7.99 -3.82 8.28
N ALA A 113 -8.65 -4.00 9.42
CA ALA A 113 -8.04 -4.63 10.59
C ALA A 113 -7.63 -6.10 10.34
N ASP A 114 -8.34 -6.80 9.45
CA ASP A 114 -8.13 -8.23 9.16
C ASP A 114 -6.79 -8.54 8.49
N ILE A 115 -6.12 -7.53 7.91
CA ILE A 115 -4.84 -7.71 7.22
C ILE A 115 -3.61 -7.33 8.06
N ILE A 116 -3.77 -6.80 9.28
CA ILE A 116 -2.66 -6.30 10.12
C ILE A 116 -1.56 -7.36 10.36
N GLY A 117 -1.97 -8.62 10.59
CA GLY A 117 -1.07 -9.73 10.91
C GLY A 117 -0.75 -10.64 9.73
N LYS A 118 -1.20 -10.31 8.52
CA LYS A 118 -0.98 -11.13 7.34
C LYS A 118 0.47 -10.97 6.84
N PRO A 119 1.10 -12.04 6.34
CA PRO A 119 2.45 -11.96 5.80
C PRO A 119 2.48 -11.12 4.53
N PHE A 120 3.63 -10.48 4.27
CA PHE A 120 3.94 -9.98 2.93
C PHE A 120 4.36 -11.16 2.05
N MET A 121 3.71 -11.28 0.90
CA MET A 121 3.99 -12.32 -0.07
C MET A 121 4.86 -11.74 -1.18
N ARG A 122 5.81 -12.54 -1.67
CA ARG A 122 6.49 -12.22 -2.93
C ARG A 122 5.52 -12.49 -4.07
N PRO A 123 5.30 -11.54 -5.00
CA PRO A 123 4.53 -11.79 -6.20
C PRO A 123 5.20 -12.86 -7.09
#